data_AF-A0A432FRZ8-F1
#
_entry.id   AF-A0A432FRZ8-F1
#
_cell.length_a   1.000
_cell.length_b   1.000
_cell.length_c   1.000
_cell.angle_alpha   90.00
_cell.angle_beta   90.00
_cell.angle_gamma   90.00
#
_symmetry.space_group_name_H-M   'P 1'
#
loop_
_entity.id
_entity.type
_entity.pdbx_description
1 polymer ?
#
loop_
_entity_poly.entity_id
_entity_poly.type
_entity_poly.pdbx_seq_one_letter_code
_entity_poly.pdbx_strand_id
1 'polypeptide(L)'
;MNNNSFKALFQVLSSEQQILMRTDQKAFTLLSILGVFMVFFIIHFLKIQINWFTFILVFVYFLAAFMAIVYLVLVIVPRVREDKINEDNPEINATFFGGISQFSTAEDYADYLAKIAADETKTYNMFTTQVFALGKINYYKNKNLKLAILYFALAIMSELLIIMSMAWGRALPFLFPN
;
A
#
# COMPACT_ATOMS: atom_id res chain seq x y z
N MET A 1 24.28 -27.49 -8.06
CA MET A 1 23.72 -27.03 -6.76
C MET A 1 22.35 -27.71 -6.54
N ASN A 2 21.87 -27.97 -5.32
CA ASN A 2 20.70 -28.86 -5.11
C ASN A 2 19.38 -28.24 -5.61
N ASN A 3 18.62 -28.94 -6.46
CA ASN A 3 17.31 -28.56 -7.02
C ASN A 3 16.32 -28.05 -5.95
N ASN A 4 16.50 -28.50 -4.71
CA ASN A 4 15.72 -28.08 -3.54
C ASN A 4 15.92 -26.59 -3.18
N SER A 5 17.13 -26.04 -3.32
CA SER A 5 17.43 -24.63 -3.02
C SER A 5 16.72 -23.71 -4.02
N PHE A 6 16.67 -24.11 -5.29
CA PHE A 6 16.00 -23.37 -6.36
C PHE A 6 14.48 -23.39 -6.19
N LYS A 7 13.91 -24.56 -5.86
CA LYS A 7 12.49 -24.68 -5.51
C LYS A 7 12.12 -23.82 -4.31
N ALA A 8 12.96 -23.79 -3.27
CA ALA A 8 12.74 -22.94 -2.12
C ALA A 8 12.72 -21.45 -2.49
N LEU A 9 13.68 -20.98 -3.30
CA LEU A 9 13.71 -19.59 -3.78
C LEU A 9 12.46 -19.22 -4.59
N PHE A 10 12.01 -20.10 -5.48
CA PHE A 10 10.78 -19.87 -6.24
C PHE A 10 9.53 -19.83 -5.35
N GLN A 11 9.46 -20.72 -4.37
CA GLN A 11 8.36 -20.72 -3.42
C GLN A 11 8.34 -19.42 -2.60
N VAL A 12 9.51 -18.94 -2.17
CA VAL A 12 9.62 -17.64 -1.47
C VAL A 12 9.22 -16.51 -2.41
N LEU A 13 9.75 -16.45 -3.64
CA LEU A 13 9.41 -15.43 -4.63
C LEU A 13 7.90 -15.35 -4.88
N SER A 14 7.26 -16.50 -5.15
CA SER A 14 5.82 -16.57 -5.40
C SER A 14 5.01 -16.16 -4.16
N SER A 15 5.45 -16.54 -2.96
CA SER A 15 4.81 -16.09 -1.73
C SER A 15 4.93 -14.57 -1.52
N GLU A 16 6.09 -13.97 -1.78
CA GLU A 16 6.30 -12.52 -1.69
C GLU A 16 5.43 -11.77 -2.70
N GLN A 17 5.35 -12.25 -3.95
CA GLN A 17 4.46 -11.69 -4.96
C GLN A 17 2.99 -11.74 -4.53
N GLN A 18 2.56 -12.87 -3.96
CA GLN A 18 1.19 -13.02 -3.47
C GLN A 18 0.89 -12.08 -2.30
N ILE A 19 1.84 -11.89 -1.38
CA ILE A 19 1.69 -10.95 -0.26
C ILE A 19 1.60 -9.51 -0.78
N LEU A 20 2.41 -9.15 -1.77
CA LEU A 20 2.38 -7.84 -2.41
C LEU A 20 0.99 -7.57 -3.02
N MET A 21 0.44 -8.50 -3.80
CA MET A 21 -0.90 -8.38 -4.39
C MET A 21 -2.00 -8.26 -3.33
N ARG A 22 -1.93 -9.07 -2.26
CA ARG A 22 -2.89 -8.99 -1.14
C ARG A 22 -2.82 -7.66 -0.42
N THR A 23 -1.62 -7.08 -0.29
CA THR A 23 -1.40 -5.78 0.35
C THR A 23 -2.01 -4.66 -0.49
N ASP A 24 -1.87 -4.73 -1.82
CA ASP A 24 -2.52 -3.79 -2.74
C ASP A 24 -4.04 -3.90 -2.69
N GLN A 25 -4.57 -5.13 -2.67
CA GLN A 25 -6.01 -5.34 -2.52
C GLN A 25 -6.55 -4.75 -1.21
N LYS A 26 -5.83 -4.93 -0.09
CA LYS A 26 -6.20 -4.29 1.19
C LYS A 26 -6.21 -2.76 1.08
N ALA A 27 -5.20 -2.17 0.44
CA ALA A 27 -5.13 -0.73 0.25
C ALA A 27 -6.30 -0.21 -0.61
N PHE A 28 -6.62 -0.88 -1.72
CA PHE A 28 -7.78 -0.51 -2.55
C PHE A 28 -9.10 -0.63 -1.79
N THR A 29 -9.29 -1.69 -1.01
CA THR A 29 -10.49 -1.85 -0.18
C THR A 29 -10.61 -0.72 0.84
N LEU A 30 -9.53 -0.38 1.55
CA LEU A 30 -9.52 0.72 2.52
C LEU A 30 -9.80 2.08 1.84
N LEU A 31 -9.21 2.33 0.67
CA LEU A 31 -9.43 3.55 -0.10
C LEU A 31 -10.90 3.69 -0.53
N SER A 32 -11.50 2.60 -1.00
CA SER A 32 -12.92 2.56 -1.38
C SER A 32 -13.84 2.83 -0.20
N ILE A 33 -13.58 2.21 0.96
CA ILE A 33 -14.38 2.45 2.18
C ILE A 33 -14.22 3.91 2.62
N LEU A 34 -12.99 4.45 2.62
CA LEU A 34 -12.74 5.85 2.97
C LEU A 34 -13.53 6.80 2.06
N GLY A 35 -13.60 6.51 0.76
CA GLY A 35 -14.40 7.27 -0.19
C GLY A 35 -15.90 7.26 0.14
N VAL A 36 -16.46 6.12 0.51
CA VAL A 36 -17.88 6.00 0.91
C VAL A 36 -18.15 6.84 2.16
N PHE A 37 -17.28 6.77 3.17
CA PHE A 37 -17.38 7.60 4.38
C PHE A 37 -17.24 9.09 4.06
N MET A 38 -16.33 9.49 3.17
CA MET A 38 -16.23 10.89 2.74
C MET A 38 -17.51 11.42 2.08
N VAL A 39 -18.16 10.62 1.22
CA VAL A 39 -19.45 11.01 0.63
C VAL A 39 -20.52 11.13 1.70
N PHE A 40 -20.55 10.20 2.67
CA PHE A 40 -21.45 10.26 3.80
C PHE A 40 -21.25 11.54 4.63
N PHE A 41 -20.00 11.90 4.91
CA PHE A 41 -19.64 13.13 5.61
C PHE A 41 -20.13 14.37 4.87
N ILE A 42 -19.92 14.49 3.55
CA ILE A 42 -20.34 15.67 2.76
C ILE A 42 -21.86 15.90 2.86
N ILE A 43 -22.66 14.83 2.81
CA ILE A 43 -24.12 14.90 2.94
C ILE A 43 -24.53 15.45 4.32
N HIS A 44 -23.81 15.06 5.37
CA HIS A 44 -24.11 15.50 6.75
C HIS A 44 -23.46 16.85 7.09
N PHE A 45 -22.40 17.24 6.40
CA PHE A 45 -21.62 18.44 6.67
C PHE A 45 -22.48 19.70 6.68
N LEU A 46 -23.37 19.84 5.70
CA LEU A 46 -24.30 20.98 5.60
C LEU A 46 -25.30 21.06 6.77
N LYS A 47 -25.47 19.98 7.54
CA LYS A 47 -26.36 19.91 8.69
C LYS A 47 -25.62 20.09 10.02
N ILE A 48 -24.30 20.25 10.00
CA ILE A 48 -23.46 20.41 11.20
C ILE A 48 -23.66 21.80 11.79
N GLN A 49 -24.04 21.87 13.06
CA GLN A 49 -23.92 23.09 13.85
C GLN A 49 -22.46 23.22 14.30
N ILE A 50 -21.83 24.33 13.90
CA ILE A 50 -20.43 24.61 14.26
C ILE A 50 -20.38 24.98 15.74
N ASN A 51 -19.78 24.10 16.54
CA ASN A 51 -19.35 24.35 17.90
C ASN A 51 -17.84 24.09 17.97
N TRP A 52 -17.16 24.59 19.00
CA TRP A 52 -15.71 24.41 19.15
C TRP A 52 -15.28 22.94 19.09
N PHE A 53 -16.07 22.05 19.72
CA PHE A 53 -15.83 20.61 19.69
C PHE A 53 -15.95 20.00 18.27
N THR A 54 -17.04 20.29 17.56
CA THR A 54 -17.26 19.76 16.20
C THR A 54 -16.26 20.35 15.22
N PHE A 55 -15.88 21.61 15.38
CA PHE A 55 -14.84 22.25 14.57
C PHE A 55 -13.49 21.52 14.69
N ILE A 56 -13.04 21.22 15.90
CA ILE A 56 -11.79 20.48 16.12
C ILE A 56 -11.87 19.09 15.49
N LEU A 57 -12.97 18.36 15.67
CA LEU A 57 -13.14 17.03 15.09
C LEU A 57 -13.14 17.06 13.56
N VAL A 58 -13.79 18.05 12.95
CA VAL A 58 -13.77 18.24 11.49
C VAL A 58 -12.34 18.48 11.01
N PHE A 59 -11.56 19.31 11.71
CA PHE A 59 -10.16 19.53 11.38
C PHE A 59 -9.32 18.25 11.47
N VAL A 60 -9.47 17.49 12.56
CA VAL A 60 -8.79 16.19 12.76
C VAL A 60 -9.21 15.20 11.68
N TYR A 61 -10.49 15.15 11.32
CA TYR A 61 -11.01 14.28 10.27
C TYR A 61 -10.33 14.54 8.93
N PHE A 62 -10.30 15.78 8.47
CA PHE A 62 -9.68 16.11 7.17
C PHE A 62 -8.18 15.81 7.15
N LEU A 63 -7.46 16.14 8.22
CA LEU A 63 -6.03 15.86 8.31
C LEU A 63 -5.77 14.34 8.30
N ALA A 64 -6.53 13.58 9.10
CA ALA A 64 -6.40 12.13 9.16
C ALA A 64 -6.76 11.48 7.82
N ALA A 65 -7.86 11.90 7.19
CA ALA A 65 -8.30 11.34 5.92
C ALA A 65 -7.32 11.64 4.79
N PHE A 66 -6.76 12.85 4.75
CA PHE A 66 -5.70 13.21 3.81
C PHE A 66 -4.45 12.33 4.01
N MET A 67 -3.98 12.18 5.24
CA MET A 67 -2.84 11.32 5.56
C MET A 67 -3.10 9.86 5.20
N ALA A 68 -4.31 9.35 5.46
CA ALA A 68 -4.72 8.01 5.06
C ALA A 68 -4.63 7.83 3.54
N ILE A 69 -5.13 8.77 2.74
CA ILE A 69 -5.03 8.73 1.26
C ILE A 69 -3.57 8.71 0.83
N VAL A 70 -2.72 9.59 1.37
CA VAL A 70 -1.30 9.64 1.02
C VAL A 70 -0.62 8.29 1.27
N TYR A 71 -0.82 7.70 2.46
CA TYR A 71 -0.22 6.40 2.78
C TYR A 71 -0.80 5.26 1.94
N LEU A 72 -2.10 5.25 1.63
CA LEU A 72 -2.72 4.25 0.76
C LEU A 72 -2.14 4.32 -0.66
N VAL A 73 -1.99 5.52 -1.22
CA VAL A 73 -1.36 5.72 -2.53
C VAL A 73 0.09 5.22 -2.53
N LEU A 74 0.85 5.47 -1.45
CA LEU A 74 2.22 4.96 -1.31
C LEU A 74 2.30 3.42 -1.18
N VAL A 75 1.22 2.75 -0.76
CA VAL A 75 1.13 1.28 -0.80
C VAL A 75 0.90 0.79 -2.23
N ILE A 76 -0.05 1.40 -2.95
CA ILE A 76 -0.46 1.02 -4.30
C ILE A 76 0.69 1.26 -5.29
N VAL A 77 1.26 2.47 -5.26
CA VAL A 77 2.38 2.88 -6.12
C VAL A 77 3.61 3.11 -5.24
N PRO A 78 4.34 2.04 -4.88
CA PRO A 78 5.50 2.16 -4.02
C PRO A 78 6.64 2.86 -4.77
N ARG A 79 7.05 4.03 -4.29
CA ARG A 79 8.25 4.71 -4.79
C ARG A 79 9.49 4.15 -4.12
N VAL A 80 9.89 2.93 -4.47
CA VAL A 80 11.14 2.34 -3.99
C VAL A 80 12.29 2.91 -4.82
N ARG A 81 13.15 3.66 -4.13
CA ARG A 81 14.38 4.25 -4.68
C ARG A 81 15.34 3.16 -5.17
N GLU A 82 15.71 3.21 -6.45
CA GLU A 82 16.62 2.26 -7.12
C GLU A 82 18.05 2.32 -6.55
N ASP A 83 18.40 3.42 -5.87
CA ASP A 83 19.72 3.78 -5.35
C ASP A 83 20.28 2.88 -4.23
N LYS A 84 19.55 1.82 -3.81
CA LYS A 84 20.03 0.83 -2.82
C LYS A 84 20.20 -0.59 -3.39
N ILE A 85 20.27 -0.74 -4.71
CA ILE A 85 20.63 -2.00 -5.40
C ILE A 85 21.94 -1.83 -6.19
N ASN A 86 22.77 -0.85 -5.83
CA ASN A 86 24.13 -0.69 -6.33
C ASN A 86 25.11 -1.16 -5.26
N GLU A 87 25.22 -2.47 -5.06
CA GLU A 87 26.40 -3.08 -4.46
C GLU A 87 27.06 -3.93 -5.57
N ASP A 88 28.00 -3.31 -6.27
CA ASP A 88 29.12 -3.88 -7.02
C ASP A 88 28.89 -4.98 -8.09
N ASN A 89 27.66 -5.24 -8.56
CA ASN A 89 27.45 -6.07 -9.75
C ASN A 89 26.24 -5.60 -10.59
N PRO A 90 26.45 -5.13 -11.84
CA PRO A 90 25.39 -4.60 -12.70
C PRO A 90 24.65 -5.72 -13.44
N GLU A 91 24.25 -6.78 -12.73
CA GLU A 91 23.30 -7.72 -13.31
C GLU A 91 21.92 -7.08 -13.21
N ILE A 92 21.57 -6.38 -14.29
CA ILE A 92 20.21 -5.93 -14.62
C ILE A 92 19.23 -6.96 -14.04
N ASN A 93 18.37 -6.52 -13.14
CA ASN A 93 17.36 -7.38 -12.55
C ASN A 93 16.30 -7.69 -13.63
N ALA A 94 16.66 -8.59 -14.55
CA ALA A 94 15.96 -8.84 -15.80
C ALA A 94 14.60 -9.52 -15.62
N THR A 95 14.23 -9.89 -14.39
CA THR A 95 12.89 -10.38 -14.03
C THR A 95 12.02 -9.33 -13.35
N PHE A 96 12.52 -8.12 -13.09
CA PHE A 96 11.70 -6.98 -12.70
C PHE A 96 11.04 -6.38 -13.94
N PHE A 97 9.78 -5.95 -13.86
CA PHE A 97 9.03 -5.41 -15.02
C PHE A 97 9.77 -4.28 -15.75
N GLY A 98 10.49 -3.43 -15.02
CA GLY A 98 11.33 -2.37 -15.60
C GLY A 98 12.66 -2.86 -16.21
N GLY A 99 13.10 -4.08 -15.89
CA GLY A 99 14.30 -4.71 -16.46
C GLY A 99 14.02 -5.44 -17.77
N ILE A 100 12.86 -6.12 -17.89
CA ILE A 100 12.44 -6.75 -19.17
C ILE A 100 12.22 -5.69 -20.25
N SER A 101 11.64 -4.54 -19.88
CA SER A 101 11.39 -3.43 -20.82
C SER A 101 12.66 -2.74 -21.34
N GLN A 102 13.84 -3.06 -20.80
CA GLN A 102 15.12 -2.53 -21.29
C GLN A 102 15.65 -3.31 -22.51
N PHE A 103 15.10 -4.50 -22.80
CA PHE A 103 15.47 -5.28 -23.97
C PHE A 103 14.70 -4.79 -25.20
N SER A 104 15.40 -4.67 -26.33
CA SER A 104 14.83 -4.12 -27.57
C SER A 104 13.93 -5.13 -28.29
N THR A 105 14.25 -6.42 -28.20
CA THR A 105 13.49 -7.50 -28.83
C THR A 105 13.29 -8.69 -27.89
N ALA A 106 12.29 -9.53 -28.17
CA ALA A 106 12.05 -10.76 -27.43
C ALA A 106 13.20 -11.78 -27.60
N GLU A 107 13.89 -11.74 -28.73
CA GLU A 107 15.05 -12.60 -29.04
C GLU A 107 16.25 -12.23 -28.18
N ASP A 108 16.55 -10.92 -28.04
CA ASP A 108 17.61 -10.43 -27.14
C ASP A 108 17.39 -10.86 -25.68
N TYR A 109 16.14 -10.83 -25.22
CA TYR A 109 15.78 -11.26 -23.87
C TYR A 109 15.92 -12.77 -23.70
N ALA A 110 15.53 -13.56 -24.70
CA ALA A 110 15.66 -15.02 -24.69
C ALA A 110 17.14 -15.45 -24.66
N ASP A 111 17.99 -14.83 -25.47
CA ASP A 111 19.43 -15.09 -25.51
C ASP A 111 20.12 -14.71 -24.20
N TYR A 112 19.72 -13.59 -23.60
CA TYR A 112 20.18 -13.19 -22.28
C TYR A 112 19.80 -14.22 -21.20
N LEU A 113 18.54 -14.67 -21.19
CA LEU A 113 18.07 -15.70 -20.27
C LEU A 113 18.80 -17.02 -20.47
N ALA A 114 19.03 -17.45 -21.71
CA ALA A 114 19.78 -18.66 -22.03
C ALA A 114 21.23 -18.58 -21.50
N LYS A 115 21.87 -17.41 -21.64
CA LYS A 115 23.23 -17.16 -21.13
C LYS A 115 23.32 -17.16 -19.61
N ILE A 116 22.30 -16.67 -18.90
CA ILE A 116 22.22 -16.75 -17.44
C ILE A 116 21.91 -18.18 -16.99
N ALA A 117 20.96 -18.84 -17.64
CA ALA A 117 20.53 -20.21 -17.32
C ALA A 117 21.66 -21.24 -17.49
N ALA A 118 22.63 -20.96 -18.36
CA ALA A 118 23.82 -21.80 -18.55
C ALA A 118 24.77 -21.80 -17.34
N ASP A 119 24.66 -20.82 -16.43
CA ASP A 119 25.50 -20.69 -15.24
C ASP A 119 24.62 -20.75 -13.97
N GLU A 120 24.78 -21.82 -13.19
CA GLU A 120 24.01 -22.04 -11.95
C GLU A 120 24.17 -20.86 -10.97
N THR A 121 25.35 -20.26 -10.91
CA THR A 121 25.69 -19.16 -9.99
C THR A 121 24.97 -17.88 -10.38
N LYS A 122 24.95 -17.55 -11.67
CA LYS A 122 24.23 -16.37 -12.20
C LYS A 122 22.73 -16.51 -12.06
N THR A 123 22.21 -17.70 -12.37
CA THR A 123 20.79 -18.03 -12.16
C THR A 123 20.41 -17.85 -10.70
N TYR A 124 21.21 -18.37 -9.77
CA TYR A 124 20.97 -18.21 -8.34
C TYR A 124 21.01 -16.75 -7.88
N ASN A 125 22.00 -15.97 -8.33
CA ASN A 125 22.12 -14.55 -8.01
C ASN A 125 20.94 -13.73 -8.52
N MET A 126 20.45 -14.02 -9.72
CA MET A 126 19.27 -13.38 -10.30
C MET A 126 18.02 -13.59 -9.43
N PHE A 127 17.71 -14.83 -9.05
CA PHE A 127 16.55 -15.10 -8.19
C PHE A 127 16.71 -14.53 -6.78
N THR A 128 17.91 -14.61 -6.21
CA THR A 128 18.19 -14.08 -4.87
C THR A 128 18.02 -12.55 -4.84
N THR A 129 18.53 -11.85 -5.86
CA THR A 129 18.35 -10.40 -6.03
C THR A 129 16.88 -10.04 -6.17
N GLN A 130 16.10 -10.82 -6.93
CA GLN A 130 14.68 -10.61 -7.08
C GLN A 130 13.92 -10.79 -5.76
N VAL A 131 14.16 -11.88 -5.03
CA VAL A 131 13.55 -12.14 -3.71
C VAL A 131 13.89 -11.02 -2.73
N PHE A 132 15.15 -10.57 -2.69
CA PHE A 132 15.57 -9.48 -1.83
C PHE A 132 14.88 -8.14 -2.17
N ALA A 133 14.79 -7.81 -3.46
CA ALA A 133 14.08 -6.62 -3.92
C ALA A 133 12.58 -6.66 -3.55
N LEU A 134 11.91 -7.79 -3.76
CA LEU A 134 10.52 -7.97 -3.36
C LEU A 134 10.33 -7.84 -1.86
N GLY A 135 11.21 -8.43 -1.05
CA GLY A 135 11.17 -8.30 0.40
C GLY A 135 11.26 -6.84 0.86
N LYS A 136 12.14 -6.03 0.26
CA LYS A 136 12.22 -4.58 0.52
C LYS A 136 10.93 -3.85 0.14
N ILE A 137 10.36 -4.14 -1.03
CA ILE A 137 9.09 -3.53 -1.48
C ILE A 137 7.96 -3.90 -0.52
N ASN A 138 7.86 -5.17 -0.17
CA ASN A 138 6.82 -5.68 0.72
C ASN A 138 6.92 -5.05 2.12
N TYR A 139 8.13 -4.95 2.68
CA TYR A 139 8.36 -4.24 3.94
C TYR A 139 7.89 -2.78 3.88
N TYR A 140 8.25 -2.06 2.80
CA TYR A 140 7.84 -0.67 2.60
C TYR A 140 6.32 -0.52 2.50
N LYS A 141 5.67 -1.36 1.68
CA LYS A 141 4.21 -1.38 1.53
C LYS A 141 3.52 -1.68 2.87
N ASN A 142 3.98 -2.70 3.60
CA ASN A 142 3.39 -3.07 4.89
C ASN A 142 3.51 -1.95 5.93
N LYS A 143 4.65 -1.24 5.97
CA LYS A 143 4.84 -0.08 6.85
C LYS A 143 3.82 1.04 6.53
N ASN A 144 3.67 1.39 5.27
CA ASN A 144 2.72 2.42 4.86
C ASN A 144 1.26 1.96 5.05
N LEU A 145 0.96 0.68 4.84
CA LEU A 145 -0.37 0.12 5.08
C LEU A 145 -0.76 0.24 6.56
N LYS A 146 0.16 -0.04 7.49
CA LYS A 146 -0.09 0.13 8.93
C LYS A 146 -0.40 1.59 9.29
N LEU A 147 0.35 2.54 8.73
CA LEU A 147 0.10 3.96 8.94
C LEU A 147 -1.23 4.39 8.32
N ALA A 148 -1.54 3.94 7.10
CA ALA A 148 -2.82 4.16 6.45
C ALA A 148 -3.99 3.68 7.32
N ILE A 149 -3.90 2.47 7.87
CA ILE A 149 -4.93 1.90 8.75
C ILE A 149 -5.13 2.77 10.00
N LEU A 150 -4.04 3.27 10.61
CA LEU A 150 -4.12 4.13 11.79
C LEU A 150 -4.84 5.45 11.47
N TYR A 151 -4.45 6.15 10.41
CA TYR A 151 -5.08 7.40 10.01
C TYR A 151 -6.52 7.20 9.52
N PHE A 152 -6.80 6.08 8.84
CA PHE A 152 -8.14 5.68 8.46
C PHE A 152 -9.04 5.47 9.68
N ALA A 153 -8.58 4.75 10.69
CA ALA A 153 -9.32 4.55 11.92
C ALA A 153 -9.58 5.88 12.65
N LEU A 154 -8.58 6.77 12.70
CA LEU A 154 -8.72 8.11 13.29
C LEU A 154 -9.77 8.95 12.54
N ALA A 155 -9.78 8.90 11.21
CA ALA A 155 -10.78 9.57 10.38
C ALA A 155 -12.19 9.05 10.68
N ILE A 156 -12.41 7.73 10.62
CA ILE A 156 -13.73 7.14 10.90
C ILE A 156 -14.20 7.44 12.33
N MET A 157 -13.31 7.33 13.32
CA MET A 157 -13.68 7.65 14.71
C MET A 157 -14.11 9.12 14.84
N SER A 158 -13.38 10.05 14.23
CA SER A 158 -13.75 11.47 14.26
C SER A 158 -15.11 11.70 13.61
N GLU A 159 -15.35 11.09 12.45
CA GLU A 159 -16.63 11.20 11.74
C GLU A 159 -17.80 10.65 12.56
N LEU A 160 -17.64 9.47 13.15
CA LEU A 160 -18.67 8.87 14.01
C LEU A 160 -18.98 9.73 15.23
N LEU A 161 -17.96 10.34 15.86
CA LEU A 161 -18.17 11.26 16.98
C LEU A 161 -18.92 12.52 16.57
N ILE A 162 -18.63 13.06 15.38
CA ILE A 162 -19.35 14.21 14.80
C ILE A 162 -20.83 13.87 14.60
N ILE A 163 -21.13 12.70 14.02
CA ILE A 163 -22.51 12.23 13.80
C ILE A 163 -23.23 12.00 15.12
N MET A 164 -22.57 11.36 16.08
CA MET A 164 -23.15 11.07 17.40
C MET A 164 -23.46 12.36 18.15
N SER A 165 -22.55 13.34 18.11
CA SER A 165 -22.76 14.67 18.70
C SER A 165 -23.97 15.37 18.08
N MET A 166 -24.13 15.32 16.76
CA MET A 166 -25.29 15.89 16.06
C MET A 166 -26.59 15.17 16.40
N ALA A 167 -26.59 13.84 16.46
CA ALA A 167 -27.76 13.05 16.79
C ALA A 167 -28.24 13.36 18.22
N TRP A 168 -27.32 13.45 19.17
CA TRP A 168 -27.62 13.80 20.55
C TRP A 168 -28.16 15.24 20.69
N GLY A 169 -27.57 16.20 19.95
CA GLY A 169 -28.06 17.57 19.90
C GLY A 169 -29.50 17.68 19.37
N ARG A 170 -29.90 16.80 18.44
CA ARG A 170 -31.29 16.73 17.99
C ARG A 170 -32.21 15.97 18.95
N ALA A 171 -31.74 14.92 19.62
CA ALA A 171 -32.57 14.04 20.45
C ALA A 171 -32.83 14.60 21.87
N LEU A 172 -31.85 15.28 22.47
CA LEU A 172 -31.95 15.85 23.82
C LEU A 172 -33.24 16.68 24.06
N PRO A 173 -33.63 17.60 23.16
CA PRO A 173 -34.86 18.39 23.33
C PRO A 173 -36.15 17.55 23.33
N PHE A 174 -36.15 16.36 22.70
CA PHE A 174 -37.33 15.47 22.69
C PHE A 174 -37.39 14.57 23.93
N LEU A 175 -36.22 14.20 24.49
CA LEU A 175 -36.14 13.34 25.68
C LEU A 175 -36.30 14.11 26.98
N PHE A 176 -35.85 15.37 27.00
CA PHE A 176 -36.01 16.29 28.12
C PHE A 176 -36.59 17.61 27.60
N PRO A 177 -37.89 17.65 27.27
CA PRO A 177 -38.55 18.90 26.94
C PRO A 177 -38.56 19.78 28.20
N ASN A 178 -38.02 21.00 28.07
CA ASN A 178 -38.20 22.05 29.09
C ASN A 178 -39.66 22.46 29.19
#